data_AF-A0A915N5P1-F1
#
_entry.id   AF-A0A915N5P1-F1
#
_cell.length_a   1.000
_cell.length_b   1.000
_cell.length_c   1.000
_cell.angle_alpha   90.00
_cell.angle_beta   90.00
_cell.angle_gamma   90.00
#
_symmetry.space_group_name_H-M   'P 1'
#
loop_
_entity.id
_entity.type
_entity.pdbx_description
1 polymer ?
#
loop_
_entity_poly.entity_id
_entity_poly.type
_entity_poly.pdbx_seq_one_letter_code
_entity_poly.pdbx_strand_id
1 'polypeptide(L)'
;MMTIQKEAQIAEHDHLPEFLKIATIPERQKFLQLEAETDRSKLSIRKDKQNWADRQGKIISDLYKKFEESLQQKEQQFRIERQRIAQTKLSRNAQDVDSRIQDLLKNPDIAERTLILQIERILSGTTDNIRQELQRQMPVIGPLDGNLPPTL
;
A
#
# COMPACT_ATOMS: atom_id res chain seq x y z
N MET A 1 18.94 17.45 32.45
CA MET A 1 18.69 16.36 31.48
C MET A 1 17.25 15.89 31.66
N MET A 2 16.27 16.33 30.85
CA MET A 2 14.93 15.70 30.76
C MET A 2 14.01 16.36 29.70
N THR A 3 14.50 16.65 28.47
CA THR A 3 13.65 17.36 27.47
C THR A 3 13.66 16.77 26.07
N ILE A 4 14.37 15.66 25.80
CA ILE A 4 14.51 15.14 24.42
C ILE A 4 13.50 14.01 24.12
N GLN A 5 12.97 13.32 25.14
CA GLN A 5 12.02 12.21 24.90
C GLN A 5 10.58 12.65 24.62
N LYS A 6 10.19 13.89 24.94
CA LYS A 6 8.83 14.39 24.71
C LYS A 6 8.60 14.86 23.27
N GLU A 7 9.62 15.38 22.59
CA GLU A 7 9.46 15.97 21.25
C GLU A 7 9.38 14.91 20.14
N ALA A 8 10.07 13.78 20.29
CA ALA A 8 9.98 12.66 19.35
C ALA A 8 8.61 11.96 19.37
N GLN A 9 7.90 11.98 20.50
CA GLN A 9 6.54 11.42 20.59
C GLN A 9 5.47 12.31 19.94
N ILE A 10 5.72 13.62 19.80
CA ILE A 10 4.72 14.57 19.26
C ILE A 10 4.69 14.53 17.72
N ALA A 11 5.84 14.29 17.06
CA ALA A 11 5.92 14.28 15.60
C ALA A 11 5.24 13.06 14.93
N GLU A 12 5.16 11.91 15.61
CA GLU A 12 4.44 10.74 15.07
C GLU A 12 2.91 10.87 15.12
N HIS A 13 2.37 11.78 15.93
CA HIS A 13 0.91 11.86 16.16
C HIS A 13 0.14 12.59 15.05
N ASP A 14 0.77 13.50 14.30
CA ASP A 14 0.06 14.33 13.31
C ASP A 14 -0.30 13.58 12.01
N HIS A 15 0.42 12.50 11.69
CA HIS A 15 0.19 11.72 10.47
C HIS A 15 -0.63 10.44 10.68
N LEU A 16 -1.01 10.11 11.92
CA LEU A 16 -1.81 8.93 12.20
C LEU A 16 -3.27 9.14 11.77
N PRO A 17 -3.92 8.12 11.20
CA PRO A 17 -5.36 8.12 11.03
C PRO A 17 -6.10 8.40 12.35
N GLU A 18 -7.24 9.09 12.26
CA GLU A 18 -8.03 9.50 13.43
C GLU A 18 -8.37 8.34 14.38
N PHE A 19 -8.66 7.16 13.86
CA PHE A 19 -8.97 5.98 14.68
C PHE A 19 -7.77 5.51 15.53
N LEU A 20 -6.53 5.74 15.09
CA LEU A 20 -5.32 5.42 15.85
C LEU A 20 -4.95 6.49 16.87
N LYS A 21 -5.37 7.74 16.64
CA LYS A 21 -5.16 8.84 17.61
C LYS A 21 -5.92 8.59 18.90
N ILE A 22 -7.15 8.06 18.79
CA ILE A 22 -8.02 7.78 19.94
C ILE A 22 -7.87 6.37 20.52
N ALA A 23 -7.18 5.47 19.80
CA ALA A 23 -6.82 4.16 20.33
C ALA A 23 -5.75 4.29 21.43
N THR A 24 -5.77 3.36 22.38
CA THR A 24 -4.71 3.26 23.39
C THR A 24 -3.37 2.92 22.72
N ILE A 25 -2.26 3.29 23.35
CA ILE A 25 -0.91 3.01 22.81
C ILE A 25 -0.71 1.50 22.51
N PRO A 26 -1.07 0.56 23.41
CA PRO A 26 -0.93 -0.86 23.11
C PRO A 26 -1.76 -1.32 21.90
N GLU A 27 -2.98 -0.79 21.75
CA GLU A 27 -3.86 -1.17 20.63
C GLU A 27 -3.38 -0.57 19.30
N ARG A 28 -2.83 0.64 19.34
CA ARG A 28 -2.15 1.23 18.19
C ARG A 28 -0.98 0.36 17.72
N GLN A 29 -0.14 -0.11 18.64
CA GLN A 29 0.99 -0.99 18.31
C GLN A 29 0.53 -2.29 17.65
N LYS A 30 -0.56 -2.91 18.14
CA LYS A 30 -1.14 -4.10 17.52
C LYS A 30 -1.61 -3.83 16.08
N PHE A 31 -2.25 -2.69 15.84
CA PHE A 31 -2.65 -2.32 14.49
C PHE A 31 -1.44 -2.15 13.56
N LEU A 32 -0.40 -1.44 14.02
CA LEU A 32 0.82 -1.24 13.23
C LEU A 32 1.57 -2.56 12.95
N GLN A 33 1.47 -3.55 13.83
CA GLN A 33 1.98 -4.90 13.56
C GLN A 33 1.20 -5.61 12.44
N LEU A 34 -0.12 -5.39 12.36
CA LEU A 34 -0.91 -5.91 11.24
C LEU A 34 -0.56 -5.22 9.92
N GLU A 35 -0.22 -3.92 9.95
CA GLU A 35 0.26 -3.17 8.77
C GLU A 35 1.62 -3.67 8.28
N ALA A 36 2.52 -4.03 9.19
CA ALA A 36 3.88 -4.48 8.84
C ALA A 36 3.97 -5.95 8.42
N GLU A 37 2.87 -6.71 8.48
CA GLU A 37 2.85 -8.13 8.15
C GLU A 37 2.80 -8.35 6.64
N THR A 38 3.78 -9.09 6.11
CA THR A 38 4.00 -9.27 4.67
C THR A 38 3.80 -10.70 4.17
N ASP A 39 3.69 -11.67 5.09
CA ASP A 39 3.64 -13.10 4.76
C ASP A 39 2.21 -13.62 4.60
N ARG A 40 1.20 -12.88 5.09
CA ARG A 40 -0.22 -13.23 4.93
C ARG A 40 -0.86 -12.48 3.75
N SER A 41 -1.96 -13.03 3.23
CA SER A 41 -2.70 -12.38 2.14
C SER A 41 -3.28 -11.04 2.58
N LYS A 42 -3.37 -10.10 1.63
CA LYS A 42 -3.97 -8.78 1.87
C LYS A 42 -5.40 -8.89 2.41
N LEU A 43 -6.18 -9.84 1.89
CA LEU A 43 -7.53 -10.12 2.37
C LEU A 43 -7.55 -10.52 3.85
N SER A 44 -6.65 -11.41 4.27
CA SER A 44 -6.57 -11.85 5.65
C SER A 44 -6.19 -10.69 6.58
N ILE A 45 -5.21 -9.87 6.18
CA ILE A 45 -4.76 -8.70 6.95
C ILE A 45 -5.88 -7.68 7.09
N ARG A 46 -6.59 -7.35 5.99
CA ARG A 46 -7.74 -6.43 6.02
C ARG A 46 -8.82 -6.93 6.97
N LYS A 47 -9.14 -8.23 6.95
CA LYS A 47 -10.11 -8.83 7.87
C LYS A 47 -9.68 -8.68 9.34
N ASP A 48 -8.41 -8.89 9.65
CA ASP A 48 -7.89 -8.73 11.00
C ASP A 48 -7.89 -7.28 11.48
N LYS A 49 -7.58 -6.32 10.60
CA LYS A 49 -7.67 -4.89 10.89
C LYS A 49 -9.11 -4.46 11.20
N GLN A 50 -10.08 -4.95 10.41
CA GLN A 50 -11.51 -4.72 10.68
C GLN A 50 -11.94 -5.34 12.02
N ASN A 51 -11.57 -6.59 12.28
CA ASN A 51 -11.86 -7.28 13.55
C ASN A 51 -11.24 -6.54 14.75
N TRP A 52 -10.00 -6.04 14.59
CA TRP A 52 -9.34 -5.23 15.59
C TRP A 52 -10.16 -3.97 15.88
N ALA A 53 -10.57 -3.24 14.84
CA ALA A 53 -11.32 -1.98 14.97
C ALA A 53 -12.68 -2.21 15.65
N ASP A 54 -13.39 -3.29 15.29
CA ASP A 54 -14.66 -3.66 15.89
C ASP A 54 -14.56 -3.95 17.40
N ARG A 55 -13.44 -4.56 17.84
CA ARG A 55 -13.18 -4.83 19.27
C ARG A 55 -12.89 -3.58 20.09
N GLN A 56 -12.42 -2.50 19.47
CA GLN A 56 -12.17 -1.23 20.16
C GLN A 56 -13.47 -0.43 20.44
N GLY A 57 -14.59 -0.85 19.85
CA GLY A 57 -15.88 -0.21 20.01
C GLY A 57 -16.28 0.65 18.80
N LYS A 58 -17.54 1.09 18.83
CA LYS A 58 -18.23 1.65 17.65
C LYS A 58 -17.51 2.86 17.04
N ILE A 59 -16.98 3.77 17.85
CA ILE A 59 -16.34 4.99 17.36
C ILE A 59 -15.09 4.66 16.52
N ILE A 60 -14.22 3.78 17.01
CA ILE A 60 -13.00 3.37 16.29
C ILE A 60 -13.35 2.57 15.03
N SER A 61 -14.32 1.65 15.11
CA SER A 61 -14.81 0.90 13.94
C SER A 61 -15.33 1.83 12.83
N ASP A 62 -16.15 2.83 13.18
CA ASP A 62 -16.71 3.77 12.19
C ASP A 62 -15.61 4.65 11.55
N LEU A 63 -14.62 5.08 12.33
CA LEU A 63 -13.48 5.86 11.82
C LEU A 63 -12.56 5.00 10.93
N TYR A 64 -12.33 3.74 11.30
CA TYR A 64 -11.54 2.81 10.47
C TYR A 64 -12.23 2.53 9.13
N LYS A 65 -13.56 2.33 9.11
CA LYS A 65 -14.32 2.14 7.86
C LYS A 65 -14.21 3.34 6.93
N LYS A 66 -14.34 4.57 7.46
CA LYS A 66 -14.14 5.80 6.66
C LYS A 66 -12.72 5.88 6.10
N PHE A 67 -11.73 5.47 6.90
CA PHE A 67 -10.35 5.41 6.44
C PHE A 67 -10.18 4.40 5.29
N GLU A 68 -10.69 3.17 5.43
CA GLU A 68 -10.70 2.14 4.36
C GLU A 68 -11.38 2.63 3.08
N GLU A 69 -12.55 3.28 3.20
CA GLU A 69 -13.24 3.89 2.05
C GLU A 69 -12.37 4.93 1.34
N SER A 70 -11.67 5.78 2.11
CA SER A 70 -10.76 6.78 1.54
C SER A 70 -9.57 6.14 0.81
N LEU A 71 -9.05 5.02 1.33
CA LEU A 71 -7.98 4.27 0.65
C LEU A 71 -8.48 3.66 -0.66
N GLN A 72 -9.67 3.07 -0.67
CA GLN A 72 -10.27 2.52 -1.90
C GLN A 72 -10.48 3.60 -2.97
N GLN A 73 -10.90 4.80 -2.57
CA GLN A 73 -11.04 5.93 -3.50
C GLN A 73 -9.68 6.36 -4.08
N LYS A 74 -8.64 6.50 -3.25
CA LYS A 74 -7.29 6.82 -3.71
C LYS A 74 -6.73 5.74 -4.62
N GLU A 75 -6.96 4.48 -4.29
CA GLU A 75 -6.55 3.34 -5.10
C GLU A 75 -7.20 3.37 -6.48
N GLN A 76 -8.50 3.70 -6.53
CA GLN A 76 -9.22 3.84 -7.77
C GLN A 76 -8.72 5.02 -8.62
N GLN A 77 -8.46 6.17 -8.00
CA GLN A 77 -7.87 7.32 -8.69
C GLN A 77 -6.49 6.99 -9.27
N PHE A 78 -5.65 6.31 -8.49
CA PHE A 78 -4.35 5.84 -8.97
C PHE A 78 -4.48 4.92 -10.17
N ARG A 79 -5.40 3.94 -10.13
CA ARG A 79 -5.64 3.02 -11.26
C ARG A 79 -6.03 3.76 -12.53
N ILE A 80 -6.93 4.73 -12.43
CA ILE A 80 -7.37 5.55 -13.56
C ILE A 80 -6.20 6.33 -14.15
N GLU A 81 -5.41 7.00 -13.32
CA GLU A 81 -4.27 7.79 -13.77
C GLU A 81 -3.18 6.91 -14.40
N ARG A 82 -2.89 5.76 -13.78
CA ARG A 82 -1.94 4.80 -14.33
C ARG A 82 -2.38 4.28 -15.70
N GLN A 83 -3.65 3.92 -15.84
CA GLN A 83 -4.20 3.48 -17.12
C GLN A 83 -4.08 4.57 -18.20
N ARG A 84 -4.33 5.83 -17.83
CA ARG A 84 -4.15 6.98 -18.73
C ARG A 84 -2.69 7.12 -19.18
N ILE A 85 -1.74 7.00 -18.25
CA ILE A 85 -0.30 7.05 -18.56
C ILE A 85 0.09 5.88 -19.47
N ALA A 86 -0.39 4.66 -19.16
CA ALA A 86 -0.10 3.46 -19.96
C ALA A 86 -0.48 3.67 -21.42
N GLN A 87 -1.70 4.15 -21.67
CA GLN A 87 -2.24 4.33 -23.01
C GLN A 87 -1.58 5.46 -23.80
N THR A 88 -1.10 6.51 -23.11
CA THR A 88 -0.60 7.73 -23.77
C THR A 88 0.92 7.81 -23.87
N LYS A 89 1.65 7.09 -23.01
CA LYS A 89 3.11 7.24 -22.88
C LYS A 89 3.91 5.96 -23.05
N LEU A 90 3.29 4.79 -22.91
CA LEU A 90 4.00 3.52 -23.02
C LEU A 90 3.88 2.93 -24.43
N SER A 91 4.98 2.31 -24.86
CA SER A 91 5.00 1.38 -25.99
C SER A 91 4.11 0.16 -25.73
N ARG A 92 3.66 -0.51 -26.79
CA ARG A 92 2.77 -1.68 -26.67
C ARG A 92 3.36 -2.78 -25.78
N ASN A 93 4.66 -3.04 -25.92
CA ASN A 93 5.34 -4.05 -25.10
C ASN A 93 5.41 -3.63 -23.62
N ALA A 94 5.62 -2.33 -23.33
CA ALA A 94 5.60 -1.83 -21.96
C ALA A 94 4.19 -1.83 -21.36
N GLN A 95 3.15 -1.57 -22.17
CA GLN A 95 1.75 -1.71 -21.76
C GLN A 95 1.41 -3.15 -21.35
N ASP A 96 1.84 -4.14 -22.14
CA ASP A 96 1.60 -5.56 -21.83
C ASP A 96 2.27 -5.97 -20.50
N VAL A 97 3.48 -5.47 -20.25
CA VAL A 97 4.20 -5.70 -18.99
C VAL A 97 3.48 -5.02 -17.81
N ASP A 98 3.07 -3.77 -17.97
CA ASP A 98 2.32 -3.04 -16.94
C ASP A 98 1.00 -3.74 -16.61
N SER A 99 0.26 -4.23 -17.61
CA SER A 99 -1.01 -4.95 -17.39
C SER A 99 -0.80 -6.19 -16.53
N ARG A 100 0.25 -6.98 -16.79
CA ARG A 100 0.58 -8.17 -15.98
C ARG A 100 0.88 -7.81 -14.52
N ILE A 101 1.57 -6.69 -14.30
CA ILE A 101 1.84 -6.18 -12.95
C ILE A 101 0.54 -5.73 -12.28
N GLN A 102 -0.33 -5.01 -12.99
CA GLN A 102 -1.62 -4.56 -12.45
C GLN A 102 -2.55 -5.71 -12.09
N ASP A 103 -2.53 -6.80 -12.85
CA ASP A 103 -3.36 -7.96 -12.56
C ASP A 103 -2.89 -8.70 -11.30
N LEU A 104 -1.58 -8.73 -11.04
CA LEU A 104 -1.05 -9.22 -9.76
C LEU A 104 -1.47 -8.32 -8.59
N LEU A 105 -1.40 -7.00 -8.76
CA LEU A 105 -1.75 -6.04 -7.71
C LEU A 105 -3.22 -6.11 -7.29
N LYS A 106 -4.11 -6.47 -8.22
CA LYS A 106 -5.55 -6.66 -7.96
C LYS A 106 -5.87 -7.95 -7.21
N ASN A 107 -4.94 -8.91 -7.14
CA ASN A 107 -5.19 -10.18 -6.47
C ASN A 107 -5.15 -9.98 -4.94
N PRO A 108 -6.26 -10.17 -4.21
CA PRO A 108 -6.29 -9.96 -2.77
C PRO A 108 -5.73 -11.15 -1.97
N ASP A 109 -5.55 -12.30 -2.62
CA ASP A 109 -5.13 -13.56 -1.99
C ASP A 109 -3.61 -13.74 -1.96
N ILE A 110 -2.87 -12.89 -2.68
CA ILE A 110 -1.42 -12.90 -2.68
C ILE A 110 -0.87 -12.12 -1.46
N ALA A 111 0.12 -12.71 -0.79
CA ALA A 111 0.89 -12.03 0.24
C ALA A 111 1.79 -10.96 -0.38
N GLU A 112 2.09 -9.89 0.36
CA GLU A 112 2.88 -8.77 -0.16
C GLU A 112 4.29 -9.22 -0.58
N ARG A 113 4.97 -10.03 0.23
CA ARG A 113 6.28 -10.58 -0.13
C ARG A 113 6.23 -11.35 -1.45
N THR A 114 5.22 -12.20 -1.62
CA THR A 114 5.05 -12.99 -2.83
C THR A 114 4.74 -12.11 -4.04
N LEU A 115 3.95 -11.06 -3.85
CA LEU A 115 3.62 -10.07 -4.88
C LEU A 115 4.89 -9.38 -5.40
N ILE A 116 5.75 -8.91 -4.50
CA ILE A 116 7.03 -8.26 -4.84
C ILE A 116 7.89 -9.19 -5.70
N LEU A 117 8.10 -10.43 -5.25
CA LEU A 117 8.91 -11.42 -5.97
C LEU A 117 8.35 -11.73 -7.38
N GLN A 118 7.02 -11.76 -7.52
CA GLN A 118 6.39 -11.98 -8.83
C GLN A 118 6.55 -10.78 -9.75
N ILE A 119 6.44 -9.56 -9.23
CA ILE A 119 6.68 -8.32 -10.00
C ILE A 119 8.14 -8.26 -10.46
N GLU A 120 9.10 -8.55 -9.58
CA GLU A 120 10.53 -8.63 -9.92
C GLU A 120 10.80 -9.65 -11.03
N ARG A 121 10.16 -10.83 -10.95
CA ARG A 121 10.27 -11.85 -11.98
C ARG A 121 9.68 -11.39 -13.33
N ILE A 122 8.59 -10.62 -13.32
CA ILE A 122 8.06 -10.02 -14.55
C ILE A 122 9.07 -9.02 -15.14
N LEU A 123 9.60 -8.11 -14.33
CA LEU A 123 10.53 -7.06 -14.78
C LEU A 123 11.85 -7.64 -15.29
N SER A 124 12.44 -8.60 -14.57
CA SER A 124 13.67 -9.28 -14.98
C SER A 124 13.52 -10.10 -16.26
N GLY A 125 12.32 -10.60 -16.55
CA GLY A 125 12.00 -11.30 -17.80
C GLY A 125 11.79 -10.38 -19.02
N THR A 126 12.01 -9.07 -18.89
CA THR A 126 11.83 -8.08 -19.96
C THR A 126 13.17 -7.44 -20.36
N THR A 127 13.16 -6.62 -21.40
CA THR A 127 14.36 -5.89 -21.83
C THR A 127 14.61 -4.64 -20.98
N ASP A 128 15.86 -4.22 -20.91
CA ASP A 128 16.28 -3.00 -20.20
C ASP A 128 15.55 -1.76 -20.70
N ASN A 129 15.31 -1.67 -22.00
CA ASN A 129 14.55 -0.58 -22.61
C ASN A 129 13.13 -0.50 -22.05
N ILE A 130 12.43 -1.64 -21.92
CA ILE A 130 11.07 -1.69 -21.35
C ILE A 130 11.09 -1.30 -19.88
N ARG A 131 12.07 -1.80 -19.10
CA ARG A 131 12.20 -1.42 -17.68
C ARG A 131 12.45 0.08 -17.49
N GLN A 132 13.37 0.66 -18.27
CA GLN A 132 13.66 2.09 -18.23
C GLN A 132 12.48 2.95 -18.65
N GLU A 133 11.72 2.48 -19.66
CA GLU A 133 10.50 3.15 -20.09
C GLU A 133 9.45 3.18 -18.96
N LEU A 134 9.17 2.03 -18.36
CA LEU A 134 8.26 1.92 -17.21
C LEU A 134 8.74 2.79 -16.05
N GLN A 135 10.01 2.73 -15.68
CA GLN A 135 10.57 3.55 -14.61
C GLN A 135 10.43 5.05 -14.88
N ARG A 136 10.67 5.48 -16.12
CA ARG A 136 10.60 6.91 -16.50
C ARG A 136 9.18 7.44 -16.50
N GLN A 137 8.22 6.66 -17.00
CA GLN A 137 6.83 7.10 -17.15
C GLN A 137 5.97 6.79 -15.92
N MET A 138 6.33 5.76 -15.16
CA MET A 138 5.60 5.24 -14.00
C MET A 138 6.59 4.94 -12.85
N PRO A 139 7.04 5.96 -12.11
CA PRO A 139 8.00 5.78 -11.03
C PRO A 139 7.42 5.06 -9.80
N VAL A 140 6.14 4.68 -9.80
CA VAL A 140 5.47 3.99 -8.70
C VAL A 140 4.72 2.78 -9.25
N ILE A 141 4.96 1.61 -8.67
CA ILE A 141 4.35 0.35 -9.14
C ILE A 141 2.98 0.09 -8.51
N GLY A 142 2.73 0.57 -7.29
CA GLY A 142 1.53 0.23 -6.51
C GLY A 142 0.80 1.42 -5.87
N PRO A 143 -0.51 1.28 -5.58
CA PRO A 143 -1.41 2.36 -5.19
C PRO A 143 -1.45 2.74 -3.69
N LEU A 144 -0.35 2.65 -2.92
CA LEU A 144 -0.21 3.21 -1.54
C LEU A 144 -0.24 2.26 -0.32
N ASP A 145 0.17 0.99 -0.41
CA ASP A 145 0.58 0.21 0.77
C ASP A 145 2.00 -0.34 0.55
N GLY A 146 2.98 0.55 0.44
CA GLY A 146 4.38 0.19 0.25
C GLY A 146 4.98 0.85 -0.99
N ASN A 147 5.86 1.82 -0.72
CA ASN A 147 6.85 2.31 -1.67
C ASN A 147 7.64 1.12 -2.24
N LEU A 148 7.24 0.61 -3.40
CA LEU A 148 8.11 -0.18 -4.25
C LEU A 148 8.78 0.80 -5.21
N PRO A 149 10.01 1.27 -4.90
CA PRO A 149 10.75 2.05 -5.86
C PRO A 149 10.98 1.19 -7.12
N PRO A 150 11.02 1.79 -8.31
CA PRO A 150 11.27 1.12 -9.58
C PRO A 150 12.75 0.72 -9.74
N THR A 151 13.54 0.85 -8.67
CA THR A 151 14.94 0.45 -8.58
C THR A 151 15.09 -0.59 -7.48
N LEU A 152 15.24 -1.84 -7.89
CA LEU A 152 16.09 -2.83 -7.23
C LEU A 152 17.12 -3.30 -8.26
#